data_AF-A0A953JJ56-F1
#
_entry.id   AF-A0A953JJ56-F1
#
_cell.length_a   1.000
_cell.length_b   1.000
_cell.length_c   1.000
_cell.angle_alpha   90.00
_cell.angle_beta   90.00
_cell.angle_gamma   90.00
#
_symmetry.space_group_name_H-M   'P 1'
#
loop_
_entity.id
_entity.type
_entity.pdbx_description
1 polymer ?
#
loop_
_entity_poly.entity_id
_entity_poly.type
_entity_poly.pdbx_seq_one_letter_code
_entity_poly.pdbx_strand_id
1 'polypeptide(L)'
;PPGLERAPGNGGLEALAVLRDGRWLAIAESLRLPGESGLRRAWLGGPGAWMSLAYRPSYSFEPCDAAPLPDGGALVLERSFSIFSGFRGRLVRLSAAQLRDAEPERVLEGEEILSLAPPLPTDNYEGVAVARHEGRTLVALVSDDNENMLQRSLLLLFALQDD
;
A
#
# COMPACT_ATOMS: atom_id res chain seq x y z
N PRO A 1 16.05 4.26 4.20
CA PRO A 1 15.45 5.45 4.86
C PRO A 1 15.86 5.51 6.33
N PRO A 2 15.93 6.69 6.97
CA PRO A 2 16.32 6.83 8.37
C PRO A 2 15.42 6.01 9.30
N GLY A 3 16.01 5.21 10.19
CA GLY A 3 15.27 4.46 11.20
C GLY A 3 14.69 3.13 10.74
N LEU A 4 14.83 2.77 9.45
CA LEU A 4 14.34 1.50 8.89
C LEU A 4 15.09 0.29 9.47
N GLU A 5 16.36 0.47 9.88
CA GLU A 5 17.18 -0.55 10.55
C GLU A 5 16.61 -1.08 11.87
N ARG A 6 15.57 -0.42 12.40
CA ARG A 6 14.83 -0.83 13.61
C ARG A 6 13.58 -1.64 13.29
N ALA A 7 13.28 -1.88 12.01
CA ALA A 7 12.14 -2.70 11.61
C ALA A 7 12.29 -4.15 12.13
N PRO A 8 11.20 -4.82 12.50
CA PRO A 8 11.22 -6.23 12.85
C PRO A 8 11.58 -7.10 11.64
N GLY A 9 12.01 -8.34 11.88
CA GLY A 9 12.52 -9.24 10.84
C GLY A 9 11.55 -9.55 9.69
N ASN A 10 10.24 -9.42 9.92
CA ASN A 10 9.16 -9.60 8.93
C ASN A 10 8.19 -8.41 8.97
N GLY A 11 8.71 -7.20 8.81
CA GLY A 11 7.89 -6.00 8.80
C GLY A 11 8.67 -4.76 8.38
N GLY A 12 9.56 -4.99 7.42
CA GLY A 12 10.44 -4.01 6.82
C GLY A 12 9.67 -3.07 5.89
N LEU A 13 10.31 -2.70 4.80
CA LEU A 13 9.71 -1.88 3.76
C LEU A 13 8.93 -2.78 2.80
N GLU A 14 7.61 -2.89 2.97
CA GLU A 14 6.76 -3.75 2.13
C GLU A 14 6.04 -2.96 1.04
N ALA A 15 5.66 -1.70 1.28
CA ALA A 15 5.01 -0.86 0.28
C ALA A 15 5.95 0.21 -0.27
N LEU A 16 6.23 0.16 -1.58
CA LEU A 16 7.16 1.06 -2.26
C LEU A 16 6.65 1.48 -3.65
N ALA A 17 6.47 2.78 -3.85
CA ALA A 17 6.10 3.34 -5.15
C ALA A 17 7.02 4.49 -5.56
N VAL A 18 7.43 4.53 -6.84
CA VAL A 18 8.09 5.69 -7.44
C VAL A 18 7.02 6.58 -8.05
N LEU A 19 6.78 7.74 -7.44
CA LEU A 19 5.78 8.71 -7.85
C LEU A 19 6.17 9.40 -9.17
N ARG A 20 5.19 10.06 -9.78
CA ARG A 20 5.34 10.75 -11.06
C ARG A 20 6.41 11.85 -11.06
N ASP A 21 6.64 12.49 -9.91
CA ASP A 21 7.67 13.52 -9.72
C ASP A 21 9.05 12.95 -9.37
N GLY A 22 9.20 11.62 -9.37
CA GLY A 22 10.44 10.91 -9.07
C GLY A 22 10.67 10.64 -7.58
N ARG A 23 9.83 11.17 -6.67
CA ARG A 23 9.90 10.84 -5.25
C ARG A 23 9.42 9.41 -5.01
N TRP A 24 10.00 8.76 -4.02
CA TRP A 24 9.67 7.42 -3.57
C TRP A 24 8.77 7.54 -2.36
N LEU A 25 7.57 6.98 -2.45
CA LEU A 25 6.72 6.70 -1.30
C LEU A 25 7.11 5.33 -0.75
N ALA A 26 7.53 5.29 0.50
CA ALA A 26 8.01 4.10 1.19
C ALA A 26 7.21 3.92 2.49
N ILE A 27 6.60 2.77 2.71
CA ILE A 27 5.79 2.48 3.91
C ILE A 27 6.22 1.14 4.49
N ALA A 28 6.51 1.13 5.78
CA ALA A 28 6.83 -0.10 6.48
C ALA A 28 5.55 -0.87 6.86
N GLU A 29 5.60 -2.20 6.83
CA GLU A 29 4.45 -3.04 7.22
C GLU A 29 4.21 -2.99 8.72
N SER A 30 5.25 -3.21 9.54
CA SER A 30 5.08 -3.33 11.00
C SER A 30 5.96 -2.39 11.83
N LEU A 31 6.78 -1.53 11.22
CA LEU A 31 7.53 -0.52 11.97
C LEU A 31 6.58 0.57 12.49
N ARG A 32 6.24 0.49 13.79
CA ARG A 32 5.29 1.41 14.45
C ARG A 32 5.98 2.68 14.94
N LEU A 33 5.20 3.74 15.13
CA LEU A 33 5.65 4.95 15.81
C LEU A 33 5.60 4.75 17.34
N PRO A 34 6.57 5.30 18.10
CA PRO A 34 6.52 5.24 19.57
C PRO A 34 5.22 5.83 20.12
N GLY A 35 4.51 5.07 20.95
CA GLY A 35 3.22 5.49 21.52
C GLY A 35 2.03 5.44 20.56
N GLU A 36 2.25 5.17 19.26
CA GLU A 36 1.19 5.15 18.24
C GLU A 36 1.15 3.80 17.53
N SER A 37 0.60 2.81 18.23
CA SER A 37 0.50 1.43 17.71
C SER A 37 -0.40 1.31 16.47
N GLY A 38 -1.24 2.31 16.16
CA GLY A 38 -2.07 2.36 14.96
C GLY A 38 -1.37 2.95 13.74
N LEU A 39 -0.17 3.52 13.87
CA LEU A 39 0.58 4.12 12.78
C LEU A 39 1.76 3.29 12.35
N ARG A 40 2.11 3.39 11.06
CA ARG A 40 3.27 2.77 10.42
C ARG A 40 4.22 3.86 10.00
N ARG A 41 5.51 3.60 10.13
CA ARG A 41 6.53 4.51 9.65
C ARG A 41 6.46 4.56 8.12
N ALA A 42 6.40 5.76 7.59
CA ALA A 42 6.47 6.01 6.16
C ALA A 42 7.57 7.04 5.86
N TRP A 43 7.94 7.15 4.60
CA TRP A 43 8.87 8.14 4.11
C TRP A 43 8.48 8.59 2.70
N LEU A 44 8.88 9.81 2.39
CA LEU A 44 8.76 10.39 1.06
C LEU A 44 10.09 11.03 0.66
N GLY A 45 10.58 10.79 -0.55
CA GLY A 45 11.83 11.39 -1.01
C GLY A 45 12.63 10.45 -1.89
N GLY A 46 13.87 10.17 -1.54
CA GLY A 46 14.70 9.23 -2.30
C GLY A 46 16.07 9.01 -1.65
N PRO A 47 16.97 8.27 -2.31
CA PRO A 47 18.32 8.03 -1.82
C PRO A 47 19.00 9.33 -1.37
N GLY A 48 19.38 9.41 -0.09
CA GLY A 48 20.05 10.58 0.50
C GLY A 48 19.15 11.75 0.91
N ALA A 49 17.86 11.76 0.56
CA ALA A 49 16.93 12.86 0.85
C ALA A 49 15.55 12.34 1.24
N TRP A 50 15.46 11.71 2.42
CA TRP A 50 14.22 11.15 2.94
C TRP A 50 13.56 12.10 3.94
N MET A 51 12.27 12.36 3.74
CA MET A 51 11.39 12.97 4.74
C MET A 51 10.61 11.85 5.46
N SER A 52 10.67 11.83 6.78
CA SER A 52 9.88 10.90 7.60
C SER A 52 8.42 11.33 7.63
N LEU A 53 7.54 10.35 7.54
CA LEU A 53 6.08 10.47 7.60
C LEU A 53 5.52 9.35 8.49
N ALA A 54 4.20 9.34 8.63
CA ALA A 54 3.47 8.19 9.14
C ALA A 54 2.34 7.80 8.18
N TYR A 55 1.97 6.53 8.18
CA TYR A 55 0.84 5.99 7.44
C TYR A 55 -0.17 5.37 8.41
N ARG A 56 -1.45 5.64 8.22
CA ARG A 56 -2.55 5.05 9.00
C ARG A 56 -3.27 3.99 8.17
N PRO A 57 -2.97 2.70 8.36
CA PRO A 57 -3.81 1.64 7.80
C PRO A 57 -5.14 1.55 8.54
N SER A 58 -6.11 0.83 7.95
CA SER A 58 -7.33 0.50 8.68
C SER A 58 -7.05 -0.47 9.83
N TYR A 59 -7.97 -0.55 10.78
CA TYR A 59 -7.84 -1.43 11.92
C TYR A 59 -7.67 -2.90 11.47
N SER A 60 -6.64 -3.55 12.01
CA SER A 60 -6.22 -4.92 11.67
C SER A 60 -5.66 -5.13 10.26
N PHE A 61 -5.45 -4.07 9.48
CA PHE A 61 -4.78 -4.13 8.19
C PHE A 61 -3.33 -3.66 8.32
N GLU A 62 -2.48 -4.21 7.45
CA GLU A 62 -1.10 -3.77 7.27
C GLU A 62 -0.86 -3.49 5.78
N PRO A 63 -0.06 -2.47 5.42
CA PRO A 63 0.31 -2.19 4.03
C PRO A 63 1.28 -3.28 3.53
N CYS A 64 1.01 -3.82 2.34
CA CYS A 64 1.86 -4.86 1.74
C CYS A 64 2.44 -4.49 0.37
N ASP A 65 1.86 -3.52 -0.36
CA ASP A 65 2.46 -2.98 -1.58
C ASP A 65 1.90 -1.59 -1.91
N ALA A 66 2.53 -0.86 -2.83
CA ALA A 66 2.04 0.42 -3.33
C ALA A 66 2.36 0.64 -4.82
N ALA A 67 1.47 1.34 -5.52
CA ALA A 67 1.65 1.69 -6.93
C ALA A 67 1.37 3.17 -7.20
N PRO A 68 2.17 3.86 -8.04
CA PRO A 68 1.95 5.26 -8.34
C PRO A 68 0.73 5.45 -9.25
N LEU A 69 -0.04 6.52 -9.01
CA LEU A 69 -1.12 6.92 -9.88
C LEU A 69 -0.68 8.00 -10.89
N PRO A 70 -1.28 8.05 -12.08
CA PRO A 70 -0.96 9.06 -13.09
C PRO A 70 -1.19 10.51 -12.64
N ASP A 71 -2.12 10.73 -11.71
CA ASP A 71 -2.44 12.06 -11.17
C ASP A 71 -1.40 12.57 -10.16
N GLY A 72 -0.40 11.76 -9.80
CA GLY A 72 0.60 12.05 -8.79
C GLY A 72 0.25 11.53 -7.39
N GLY A 73 -0.89 10.86 -7.24
CA GLY A 73 -1.25 10.08 -6.06
C GLY A 73 -0.56 8.70 -6.05
N ALA A 74 -1.03 7.84 -5.14
CA ALA A 74 -0.62 6.45 -5.07
C ALA A 74 -1.77 5.56 -4.59
N LEU A 75 -1.73 4.30 -4.97
CA LEU A 75 -2.51 3.23 -4.35
C LEU A 75 -1.63 2.52 -3.32
N VAL A 76 -2.21 2.19 -2.17
CA VAL A 76 -1.62 1.30 -1.17
C VAL A 76 -2.51 0.08 -1.09
N LEU A 77 -1.93 -1.09 -1.30
CA LEU A 77 -2.56 -2.37 -1.03
C LEU A 77 -2.39 -2.68 0.45
N GLU A 78 -3.52 -2.90 1.12
CA GLU A 78 -3.54 -3.33 2.50
C GLU A 78 -4.13 -4.73 2.60
N ARG A 79 -3.54 -5.55 3.46
CA ARG A 79 -4.00 -6.91 3.74
C ARG A 79 -4.20 -7.16 5.23
N SER A 80 -5.07 -8.11 5.53
CA SER A 80 -5.28 -8.65 6.86
C SER A 80 -5.53 -10.14 6.77
N PHE A 81 -5.02 -10.89 7.76
CA PHE A 81 -5.30 -12.31 7.90
C PHE A 81 -5.75 -12.61 9.32
N SER A 82 -6.80 -13.41 9.46
CA SER A 82 -7.12 -14.08 10.71
C SER A 82 -7.58 -15.51 10.45
N ILE A 83 -7.36 -16.39 11.43
CA ILE A 83 -7.76 -17.81 11.33
C ILE A 83 -9.29 -17.94 11.14
N PHE A 84 -10.09 -17.01 11.70
CA PHE A 84 -11.56 -17.07 11.63
C PHE A 84 -12.13 -16.42 10.37
N SER A 85 -11.53 -15.33 9.89
CA SER A 85 -12.04 -14.56 8.75
C SER A 85 -11.34 -14.86 7.43
N GLY A 86 -10.24 -15.61 7.45
CA GLY A 86 -9.35 -15.77 6.31
C GLY A 86 -8.69 -14.45 5.90
N PHE A 87 -8.25 -14.38 4.65
CA PHE A 87 -7.66 -13.19 4.04
C PHE A 87 -8.70 -12.13 3.70
N ARG A 88 -8.32 -10.88 3.94
CA ARG A 88 -9.03 -9.68 3.51
C ARG A 88 -8.02 -8.74 2.88
N GLY A 89 -8.41 -8.07 1.81
CA GLY A 89 -7.58 -7.05 1.17
C GLY A 89 -8.39 -5.81 0.83
N ARG A 90 -7.70 -4.69 0.63
CA ARG A 90 -8.32 -3.45 0.14
C ARG A 90 -7.30 -2.57 -0.58
N LEU A 91 -7.78 -1.71 -1.47
CA LEU A 91 -6.98 -0.64 -2.05
C LEU A 91 -7.36 0.69 -1.43
N VAL A 92 -6.33 1.43 -1.06
CA VAL A 92 -6.43 2.75 -0.46
C VAL A 92 -5.75 3.76 -1.38
N ARG A 93 -6.45 4.83 -1.74
CA ARG A 93 -5.92 5.94 -2.54
C ARG A 93 -5.36 7.02 -1.63
N LEU A 94 -4.07 7.31 -1.81
CA LEU A 94 -3.45 8.55 -1.35
C LEU A 94 -3.54 9.58 -2.46
N SER A 95 -4.16 10.72 -2.17
CA SER A 95 -4.33 11.77 -3.17
C SER A 95 -2.99 12.44 -3.53
N ALA A 96 -2.91 12.98 -4.75
CA ALA A 96 -1.77 13.76 -5.18
C ALA A 96 -1.50 14.97 -4.27
N ALA A 97 -2.56 15.59 -3.70
CA ALA A 97 -2.42 16.69 -2.76
C ALA A 97 -1.76 16.26 -1.44
N GLN A 98 -2.16 15.13 -0.88
CA GLN A 98 -1.55 14.60 0.34
C GLN A 98 -0.05 14.32 0.17
N LEU A 99 0.37 13.84 -1.01
CA LEU A 99 1.77 13.51 -1.27
C LEU A 99 2.59 14.74 -1.69
N ARG A 100 2.00 15.67 -2.45
CA ARG A 100 2.68 16.90 -2.86
C ARG A 100 2.90 17.85 -1.68
N ASP A 101 1.87 18.03 -0.86
CA ASP A 101 1.85 19.02 0.22
C ASP A 101 2.22 18.38 1.58
N ALA A 102 2.89 17.21 1.54
CA ALA A 102 3.34 16.51 2.73
C ALA A 102 4.46 17.28 3.44
N GLU A 103 4.32 17.43 4.75
CA GLU A 103 5.32 18.00 5.64
C GLU A 103 5.92 16.91 6.54
N PRO A 104 7.09 17.13 7.17
CA PRO A 104 7.70 16.15 8.06
C PRO A 104 6.76 15.66 9.16
N GLU A 105 6.78 14.35 9.41
CA GLU A 105 5.93 13.63 10.37
C GLU A 105 4.42 13.70 10.08
N ARG A 106 3.99 14.19 8.91
CA ARG A 106 2.58 14.16 8.52
C ARG A 106 2.06 12.72 8.48
N VAL A 107 0.85 12.53 9.04
CA VAL A 107 0.09 11.29 8.90
C VAL A 107 -0.63 11.28 7.55
N LEU A 108 -0.30 10.28 6.74
CA LEU A 108 -0.99 9.90 5.52
C LEU A 108 -2.17 8.98 5.88
N GLU A 109 -3.36 9.37 5.47
CA GLU A 109 -4.60 8.63 5.68
C GLU A 109 -5.40 8.71 4.39
N GLY A 110 -5.45 7.60 3.65
CA GLY A 110 -6.08 7.57 2.32
C GLY A 110 -7.55 7.16 2.36
N GLU A 111 -8.16 7.18 1.18
CA GLU A 111 -9.53 6.76 0.94
C GLU A 111 -9.58 5.31 0.48
N GLU A 112 -10.42 4.47 1.09
CA GLU A 112 -10.66 3.12 0.58
C GLU A 112 -11.47 3.18 -0.71
N ILE A 113 -10.91 2.67 -1.81
CA ILE A 113 -11.57 2.69 -3.14
C ILE A 113 -11.98 1.29 -3.62
N LEU A 114 -11.47 0.22 -2.99
CA LEU A 114 -11.81 -1.15 -3.31
C LEU A 114 -11.70 -2.03 -2.07
N SER A 115 -12.73 -2.82 -1.81
CA SER A 115 -12.70 -3.89 -0.82
C SER A 115 -12.61 -5.25 -1.54
N LEU A 116 -11.54 -6.01 -1.30
CA LEU A 116 -11.35 -7.37 -1.83
C LEU A 116 -12.06 -8.35 -0.90
N ALA A 117 -13.38 -8.33 -0.98
CA ALA A 117 -14.31 -9.16 -0.23
C ALA A 117 -15.41 -9.67 -1.18
N PRO A 118 -16.21 -10.68 -0.79
CA PRO A 118 -17.31 -11.17 -1.61
C PRO A 118 -18.19 -10.01 -2.14
N PRO A 119 -18.54 -10.00 -3.43
CA PRO A 119 -18.44 -11.11 -4.39
C PRO A 119 -17.09 -11.25 -5.11
N LEU A 120 -16.10 -10.37 -4.85
CA LEU A 120 -14.76 -10.54 -5.40
C LEU A 120 -14.05 -11.73 -4.76
N PRO A 121 -13.18 -12.44 -5.50
CA PRO A 121 -12.42 -13.54 -4.93
C PRO A 121 -11.45 -13.00 -3.86
N THR A 122 -11.59 -13.51 -2.65
CA THR A 122 -10.67 -13.25 -1.53
C THR A 122 -9.48 -14.20 -1.61
N ASP A 123 -8.28 -13.66 -1.48
CA ASP A 123 -7.02 -14.41 -1.44
C ASP A 123 -5.92 -13.55 -0.79
N ASN A 124 -4.71 -14.07 -0.67
CA ASN A 124 -3.55 -13.33 -0.15
C ASN A 124 -2.97 -12.40 -1.22
N TYR A 125 -3.68 -11.31 -1.52
CA TYR A 125 -3.16 -10.28 -2.42
C TYR A 125 -1.99 -9.55 -1.79
N GLU A 126 -0.87 -9.52 -2.51
CA GLU A 126 0.37 -8.91 -2.04
C GLU A 126 1.03 -8.00 -3.05
N GLY A 127 0.57 -7.99 -4.31
CA GLY A 127 1.10 -7.09 -5.32
C GLY A 127 0.02 -6.22 -5.94
N VAL A 128 0.34 -4.95 -6.18
CA VAL A 128 -0.45 -3.99 -6.94
C VAL A 128 0.40 -3.30 -8.01
N ALA A 129 -0.12 -3.20 -9.22
CA ALA A 129 0.50 -2.43 -10.29
C ALA A 129 -0.53 -1.55 -11.00
N VAL A 130 -0.08 -0.37 -11.46
CA VAL A 130 -0.89 0.56 -12.21
C VAL A 130 -0.29 0.78 -13.58
N ALA A 131 -1.11 0.72 -14.63
CA ALA A 131 -0.71 0.98 -16.01
C ALA A 131 -1.74 1.83 -16.74
N ARG A 132 -1.30 2.61 -17.74
CA ARG A 132 -2.20 3.27 -18.68
C ARG A 132 -2.30 2.46 -19.96
N HIS A 133 -3.53 2.17 -20.38
CA HIS A 133 -3.81 1.46 -21.62
C HIS A 133 -5.08 2.01 -22.25
N GLU A 134 -5.01 2.44 -23.52
CA GLU A 134 -6.15 2.97 -24.28
C GLU A 134 -6.96 4.04 -23.53
N GLY A 135 -6.27 4.99 -22.89
CA GLY A 135 -6.95 6.07 -22.15
C GLY A 135 -7.59 5.64 -20.82
N ARG A 136 -7.38 4.40 -20.37
CA ARG A 136 -7.85 3.88 -19.08
C ARG A 136 -6.70 3.66 -18.11
N THR A 137 -6.95 3.85 -16.82
CA THR A 137 -6.03 3.51 -15.74
C THR A 137 -6.38 2.10 -15.30
N LEU A 138 -5.50 1.15 -15.57
CA LEU A 138 -5.67 -0.24 -15.19
C LEU A 138 -4.94 -0.48 -13.88
N VAL A 139 -5.59 -1.21 -12.98
CA VAL A 139 -5.03 -1.65 -11.70
C VAL A 139 -5.00 -3.17 -11.70
N ALA A 140 -3.80 -3.74 -11.66
CA ALA A 140 -3.58 -5.16 -11.55
C ALA A 140 -3.29 -5.53 -10.10
N LEU A 141 -3.90 -6.62 -9.62
CA LEU A 141 -3.61 -7.22 -8.31
C LEU A 141 -3.22 -8.67 -8.48
N VAL A 142 -2.17 -9.09 -7.79
CA VAL A 142 -1.72 -10.48 -7.79
C VAL A 142 -1.79 -11.04 -6.38
N SER A 143 -2.28 -12.27 -6.26
CA SER A 143 -2.17 -13.05 -5.02
C SER A 143 -0.99 -13.98 -5.07
N ASP A 144 -0.33 -14.10 -3.93
CA ASP A 144 0.71 -15.07 -3.69
C ASP A 144 0.13 -16.29 -2.97
N ASP A 145 0.66 -17.44 -3.35
CA ASP A 145 0.24 -18.72 -2.83
C ASP A 145 1.12 -19.26 -1.69
N ASN A 146 2.22 -18.59 -1.31
CA ASN A 146 3.14 -18.98 -0.23
C ASN A 146 3.46 -20.49 -0.22
N GLU A 147 3.50 -21.15 -1.39
CA GLU A 147 3.65 -22.60 -1.57
C GLU A 147 2.57 -23.46 -0.88
N ASN A 148 1.41 -22.89 -0.51
CA ASN A 148 0.32 -23.55 0.18
C ASN A 148 -0.77 -24.02 -0.81
N MET A 149 -1.10 -25.33 -0.77
CA MET A 149 -2.12 -25.95 -1.62
C MET A 149 -3.54 -25.35 -1.49
N LEU A 150 -3.82 -24.53 -0.47
CA LEU A 150 -5.12 -23.90 -0.25
C LEU A 150 -5.21 -22.47 -0.82
N GLN A 151 -4.09 -21.83 -1.16
CA GLN A 151 -4.06 -20.48 -1.74
C GLN A 151 -4.09 -20.58 -3.28
N ARG A 152 -4.63 -19.55 -3.95
CA ARG A 152 -4.71 -19.50 -5.41
C ARG A 152 -3.77 -18.44 -5.94
N SER A 153 -3.12 -18.73 -7.07
CA SER A 153 -2.48 -17.73 -7.91
C SER A 153 -3.55 -17.02 -8.76
N LEU A 154 -3.98 -15.83 -8.33
CA LEU A 154 -4.97 -15.00 -9.02
C LEU A 154 -4.32 -13.72 -9.55
N LEU A 155 -4.77 -13.31 -10.74
CA LEU A 155 -4.53 -11.97 -11.29
C LEU A 155 -5.88 -11.30 -11.51
N LEU A 156 -6.15 -10.23 -10.77
CA LEU A 156 -7.31 -9.37 -11.00
C LEU A 156 -6.90 -8.12 -11.76
N LEU A 157 -7.73 -7.69 -12.70
CA LEU A 157 -7.52 -6.47 -13.46
C LEU A 157 -8.77 -5.59 -13.39
N PHE A 158 -8.60 -4.39 -12.86
CA PHE A 158 -9.65 -3.39 -12.73
C PHE A 158 -9.35 -2.18 -13.62
N ALA A 159 -10.41 -1.50 -14.06
CA ALA A 159 -10.27 -0.14 -14.58
C ALA A 159 -10.63 0.83 -13.46
N LEU A 160 -9.68 1.68 -13.07
CA LEU A 160 -9.93 2.80 -12.17
C LEU A 160 -10.69 3.88 -12.94
N GLN A 161 -11.85 4.26 -12.42
CA GLN A 161 -12.64 5.36 -12.95
C GLN A 161 -12.14 6.67 -12.34
N ASP A 162 -11.98 7.68 -13.18
CA ASP A 162 -11.77 9.05 -12.73
C ASP A 162 -13.15 9.63 -12.38
N ASP A 163 -13.29 10.24 -11.20
CA ASP A 163 -14.50 10.97 -10.80
C ASP A 163 -14.67 12.28 -11.59
#